data_AF-A0A835HBZ9-F1
#
_entry.id   AF-A0A835HBZ9-F1
#
_cell.length_a   1.000
_cell.length_b   1.000
_cell.length_c   1.000
_cell.angle_alpha   90.00
_cell.angle_beta   90.00
_cell.angle_gamma   90.00
#
_symmetry.space_group_name_H-M   'P 1'
#
loop_
_entity.id
_entity.type
_entity.pdbx_description
1 polymer ?
#
loop_
_entity_poly.entity_id
_entity_poly.type
_entity_poly.pdbx_seq_one_letter_code
_entity_poly.pdbx_strand_id
1 'polypeptide(L)'
;MINLLSHEDWLVLCLRTSLDAKDAVRKEQLIQQWVAIDASVKLQIKELLLRTVGSVVAEAGHTAAQVIAKIASIEIPRKEWPELIGSLLTNMTQPDRPASLKKSTLETLGFVCEEISYQDLGQDEVNSVLTAVVQGMTLADHGPEVRLAATRALYNALDFAQTNFENEMERNYIMKALSPLVPMLLETLLKQEEDQDQDDDIWNLSMAGGTCLGLVAKTVGDAIVPLIMPFVEANITKPDWRAVRQLHLHLGLY
;
A
#
# COMPACT_ATOMS: atom_id res chain seq x y z
N MET A 1 -41.31 -6.08 11.64
CA MET A 1 -40.65 -5.25 10.60
C MET A 1 -39.15 -5.37 10.81
N ILE A 2 -38.54 -6.43 10.29
CA ILE A 2 -37.09 -6.56 10.23
C ILE A 2 -36.79 -6.52 8.74
N ASN A 3 -36.36 -5.35 8.26
CA ASN A 3 -36.10 -5.14 6.86
C ASN A 3 -34.93 -6.02 6.42
N LEU A 4 -35.14 -6.64 5.26
CA LEU A 4 -34.19 -7.27 4.36
C LEU A 4 -32.89 -6.46 4.27
N LEU A 5 -31.89 -6.82 5.08
CA LEU A 5 -30.49 -6.61 4.72
C LEU A 5 -30.14 -7.78 3.81
N SER A 6 -29.62 -7.47 2.62
CA SER A 6 -29.24 -8.50 1.65
C SER A 6 -28.17 -9.42 2.26
N HIS A 7 -28.08 -10.67 1.79
CA HIS A 7 -27.09 -11.63 2.29
C HIS A 7 -25.63 -11.10 2.15
N GLU A 8 -25.43 -10.15 1.22
CA GLU A 8 -24.21 -9.41 0.95
C GLU A 8 -23.89 -8.39 2.05
N ASP A 9 -24.90 -7.65 2.55
CA ASP A 9 -24.74 -6.70 3.66
C ASP A 9 -24.32 -7.41 4.96
N TRP A 10 -24.82 -8.63 5.18
CA TRP A 10 -24.46 -9.45 6.35
C TRP A 10 -23.01 -9.96 6.28
N LEU A 11 -22.52 -10.32 5.08
CA LEU A 11 -21.14 -10.77 4.86
C LEU A 11 -20.13 -9.62 4.98
N VAL A 12 -20.45 -8.44 4.44
CA VAL A 12 -19.64 -7.22 4.63
C VAL A 12 -19.60 -6.83 6.10
N LEU A 13 -20.73 -6.92 6.81
CA LEU A 13 -20.79 -6.67 8.26
C LEU A 13 -19.99 -7.72 9.05
N CYS A 14 -20.05 -8.99 8.66
CA CYS A 14 -19.27 -10.08 9.30
C CYS A 14 -17.76 -9.92 9.08
N LEU A 15 -17.33 -9.58 7.85
CA LEU A 15 -15.93 -9.33 7.52
C LEU A 15 -15.42 -8.05 8.19
N ARG A 16 -16.26 -7.01 8.30
CA ARG A 16 -15.99 -5.81 9.10
C ARG A 16 -15.91 -6.13 10.60
N THR A 17 -16.79 -6.97 11.16
CA THR A 17 -16.68 -7.39 12.57
C THR A 17 -15.48 -8.28 12.86
N SER A 18 -14.88 -8.88 11.83
CA SER A 18 -13.58 -9.56 11.95
C SER A 18 -12.44 -8.56 12.21
N LEU A 19 -12.62 -7.26 11.94
CA LEU A 19 -11.64 -6.19 12.23
C LEU A 19 -11.32 -6.05 13.73
N ASP A 20 -12.24 -6.46 14.63
CA ASP A 20 -12.09 -6.26 16.09
C ASP A 20 -11.92 -7.57 16.89
N ALA A 21 -11.98 -8.73 16.24
CA ALA A 21 -11.92 -10.01 16.94
C ALA A 21 -10.47 -10.30 17.39
N LYS A 22 -10.12 -9.86 18.61
CA LYS A 22 -8.89 -10.28 19.32
C LYS A 22 -8.83 -11.80 19.61
N ASP A 23 -9.85 -12.55 19.20
CA ASP A 23 -10.04 -13.97 19.51
C ASP A 23 -9.70 -14.85 18.29
N ALA A 24 -8.54 -15.51 18.36
CA ALA A 24 -8.02 -16.38 17.30
C ALA A 24 -8.98 -17.53 16.94
N VAL A 25 -9.80 -18.00 17.89
CA VAL A 25 -10.76 -19.10 17.65
C VAL A 25 -11.87 -18.64 16.71
N ARG A 26 -12.36 -17.41 16.90
CA ARG A 26 -13.41 -16.85 16.05
C ARG A 26 -12.89 -16.57 14.64
N LYS A 27 -11.63 -16.13 14.51
CA LYS A 27 -10.96 -15.95 13.21
C LYS A 27 -10.93 -17.27 12.43
N GLU A 28 -10.50 -18.36 13.05
CA GLU A 28 -10.45 -19.67 12.40
C GLU A 28 -11.84 -20.16 11.95
N GLN A 29 -12.86 -20.00 12.80
CA GLN A 29 -14.25 -20.36 12.44
C GLN A 29 -14.76 -19.60 11.21
N LEU A 30 -14.48 -18.30 11.12
CA LEU A 30 -14.88 -17.47 9.97
C LEU A 30 -14.13 -17.89 8.70
N ILE A 31 -12.86 -18.26 8.81
CA ILE A 31 -12.09 -18.81 7.68
C ILE A 31 -12.75 -20.11 7.17
N GLN A 32 -13.11 -21.03 8.07
CA GLN A 32 -13.77 -22.28 7.69
C GLN A 32 -15.13 -22.02 7.03
N GLN A 33 -15.90 -21.05 7.53
CA GLN A 33 -17.16 -20.64 6.91
C GLN A 33 -16.95 -20.09 5.50
N TRP A 34 -15.99 -19.19 5.31
CA TRP A 34 -15.68 -18.64 3.97
C TRP A 34 -15.27 -19.76 3.00
N VAL A 35 -14.38 -20.65 3.44
CA VAL A 35 -13.87 -21.75 2.61
C VAL A 35 -14.99 -22.67 2.15
N ALA A 36 -15.99 -22.91 3.00
CA ALA A 36 -17.15 -23.76 2.70
C ALA A 36 -18.16 -23.12 1.72
N ILE A 37 -18.06 -21.83 1.41
CA ILE A 37 -18.91 -21.17 0.42
C ILE A 37 -18.62 -21.73 -0.98
N ASP A 38 -19.67 -21.89 -1.78
CA ASP A 38 -19.57 -22.32 -3.17
C ASP A 38 -18.69 -21.37 -4.01
N ALA A 39 -17.91 -21.96 -4.93
CA ALA A 39 -16.96 -21.21 -5.76
C ALA A 39 -17.64 -20.15 -6.64
N SER A 40 -18.87 -20.39 -7.13
CA SER A 40 -19.59 -19.41 -7.95
C SER A 40 -20.01 -18.18 -7.14
N VAL A 41 -20.40 -18.38 -5.87
CA VAL A 41 -20.78 -17.30 -4.96
C VAL A 41 -19.55 -16.49 -4.56
N LYS A 42 -18.44 -17.16 -4.24
CA LYS A 42 -17.15 -16.47 -3.98
C LYS A 42 -16.75 -15.60 -5.17
N LEU A 43 -16.86 -16.12 -6.39
CA LEU A 43 -16.51 -15.36 -7.60
C LEU A 43 -17.38 -14.10 -7.75
N GLN A 44 -18.69 -14.22 -7.56
CA GLN A 44 -19.61 -13.07 -7.60
C GLN A 44 -19.25 -12.01 -6.54
N ILE A 45 -18.96 -12.43 -5.31
CA ILE A 45 -18.52 -11.52 -4.24
C ILE A 45 -17.23 -10.80 -4.63
N LYS A 46 -16.24 -11.54 -5.13
CA LYS A 46 -14.95 -10.98 -5.58
C LYS A 46 -15.13 -9.94 -6.70
N GLU A 47 -15.96 -10.24 -7.69
CA GLU A 47 -16.27 -9.31 -8.78
C GLU A 47 -16.99 -8.05 -8.28
N LEU A 48 -17.96 -8.19 -7.37
CA LEU A 48 -18.67 -7.07 -6.78
C LEU A 48 -17.73 -6.19 -5.97
N LEU A 49 -16.87 -6.77 -5.14
CA LEU A 49 -15.88 -6.03 -4.35
C LEU A 49 -14.92 -5.24 -5.24
N LEU A 50 -14.36 -5.88 -6.28
CA LEU A 50 -13.45 -5.22 -7.22
C LEU A 50 -14.12 -4.07 -7.97
N ARG A 51 -15.42 -4.17 -8.28
CA ARG A 51 -16.20 -3.06 -8.85
C ARG A 51 -16.42 -1.94 -7.82
N THR A 52 -16.75 -2.28 -6.58
CA THR A 52 -17.00 -1.32 -5.48
C THR A 52 -15.76 -0.52 -5.10
N VAL A 53 -14.54 -1.06 -5.25
CA VAL A 53 -13.30 -0.30 -5.10
C VAL A 53 -13.27 0.95 -5.99
N GLY A 54 -13.89 0.89 -7.17
CA GLY A 54 -14.03 2.03 -8.09
C GLY A 54 -15.24 2.91 -7.86
N SER A 55 -15.96 2.73 -6.74
CA SER A 55 -17.16 3.51 -6.43
C SER A 55 -16.85 5.00 -6.31
N VAL A 56 -17.82 5.83 -6.67
CA VAL A 56 -17.77 7.28 -6.43
C VAL A 56 -17.85 7.65 -4.94
N VAL A 57 -18.32 6.71 -4.11
CA VAL A 57 -18.38 6.86 -2.66
C VAL A 57 -17.09 6.34 -2.04
N ALA A 58 -16.24 7.24 -1.53
CA ALA A 58 -14.94 6.91 -0.98
C ALA A 58 -15.01 5.86 0.15
N GLU A 59 -15.94 6.03 1.09
CA GLU A 59 -16.17 5.09 2.22
C GLU A 59 -16.48 3.66 1.73
N ALA A 60 -17.26 3.53 0.65
CA ALA A 60 -17.60 2.23 0.09
C ALA A 60 -16.38 1.57 -0.55
N GLY A 61 -15.57 2.36 -1.27
CA GLY A 61 -14.31 1.88 -1.86
C GLY A 61 -13.30 1.45 -0.79
N HIS A 62 -13.14 2.25 0.26
CA HIS A 62 -12.28 1.94 1.41
C HIS A 62 -12.72 0.65 2.13
N THR A 63 -14.01 0.51 2.43
CA THR A 63 -14.55 -0.70 3.05
C THR A 63 -14.32 -1.92 2.15
N ALA A 64 -14.54 -1.79 0.83
CA ALA A 64 -14.27 -2.86 -0.12
C ALA A 64 -12.79 -3.26 -0.15
N ALA A 65 -11.88 -2.29 -0.09
CA ALA A 65 -10.44 -2.51 -0.05
C ALA A 65 -10.02 -3.35 1.18
N GLN A 66 -10.54 -3.02 2.36
CA GLN A 66 -10.28 -3.78 3.59
C GLN A 66 -10.82 -5.22 3.51
N VAL A 67 -12.04 -5.37 2.98
CA VAL A 67 -12.66 -6.70 2.80
C VAL A 67 -11.86 -7.55 1.80
N ILE A 68 -11.40 -6.96 0.69
CA ILE A 68 -10.53 -7.63 -0.28
C ILE A 68 -9.26 -8.13 0.38
N ALA A 69 -8.58 -7.30 1.19
CA ALA A 69 -7.35 -7.71 1.88
C ALA A 69 -7.56 -8.91 2.81
N LYS A 70 -8.68 -8.96 3.53
CA LYS A 70 -9.03 -10.09 4.40
C LYS A 70 -9.35 -11.37 3.62
N ILE A 71 -10.06 -11.26 2.50
CA ILE A 71 -10.31 -12.43 1.64
C ILE A 71 -8.98 -12.89 1.02
N ALA A 72 -8.14 -11.96 0.59
CA ALA A 72 -6.84 -12.25 0.01
C ALA A 72 -5.92 -12.99 1.00
N SER A 73 -5.92 -12.64 2.29
CA SER A 73 -5.14 -13.38 3.30
C SER A 73 -5.61 -14.81 3.56
N ILE A 74 -6.81 -15.16 3.09
CA ILE A 74 -7.32 -16.54 3.11
C ILE A 74 -7.02 -17.25 1.78
N GLU A 75 -7.32 -16.59 0.66
CA GLU A 75 -7.32 -17.23 -0.67
C GLU A 75 -5.96 -17.23 -1.38
N ILE A 76 -5.10 -16.23 -1.15
CA ILE A 76 -3.76 -16.18 -1.77
C ILE A 76 -2.86 -17.34 -1.31
N PRO A 77 -2.73 -17.65 0.00
CA PRO A 77 -1.96 -18.81 0.45
C PRO A 77 -2.49 -20.14 -0.12
N ARG A 78 -3.80 -20.19 -0.42
CA ARG A 78 -4.50 -21.36 -1.00
C ARG A 78 -4.49 -21.38 -2.53
N LYS A 79 -3.94 -20.35 -3.18
CA LYS A 79 -3.95 -20.17 -4.64
C LYS A 79 -5.36 -20.13 -5.26
N GLU A 80 -6.36 -19.65 -4.50
CA GLU A 80 -7.77 -19.54 -4.93
C GLU A 80 -8.11 -18.17 -5.55
N TRP A 81 -7.20 -17.18 -5.45
CA TRP A 81 -7.37 -15.85 -6.06
C TRP A 81 -6.07 -15.29 -6.68
N PRO A 82 -5.46 -15.98 -7.66
CA PRO A 82 -4.21 -15.53 -8.28
C PRO A 82 -4.36 -14.17 -9.00
N GLU A 83 -5.55 -13.89 -9.53
CA GLU A 83 -5.73 -12.76 -10.46
C GLU A 83 -5.91 -11.41 -9.76
N LEU A 84 -5.93 -11.38 -8.42
CA LEU A 84 -6.18 -10.17 -7.64
C LEU A 84 -5.13 -9.09 -7.95
N ILE A 85 -3.85 -9.43 -7.80
CA ILE A 85 -2.75 -8.46 -7.96
C ILE A 85 -2.67 -7.95 -9.40
N GLY A 86 -2.84 -8.85 -10.39
CA GLY A 86 -2.87 -8.46 -11.80
C GLY A 86 -4.05 -7.53 -12.15
N SER A 87 -5.22 -7.78 -11.56
CA SER A 87 -6.41 -6.92 -11.74
C SER A 87 -6.18 -5.53 -11.14
N LEU A 88 -5.60 -5.44 -9.95
CA LEU A 88 -5.24 -4.17 -9.31
C LEU A 88 -4.16 -3.42 -10.10
N LEU A 89 -3.13 -4.10 -10.58
CA LEU A 89 -2.10 -3.51 -11.44
C LEU A 89 -2.70 -2.94 -12.74
N THR A 90 -3.68 -3.62 -13.34
CA THR A 90 -4.35 -3.14 -14.56
C THR A 90 -5.05 -1.79 -14.35
N ASN A 91 -5.60 -1.53 -13.17
CA ASN A 91 -6.20 -0.22 -12.85
C ASN A 91 -5.16 0.91 -12.81
N MET A 92 -3.91 0.60 -12.46
CA MET A 92 -2.81 1.56 -12.40
C MET A 92 -2.21 1.84 -13.77
N THR A 93 -2.11 0.82 -14.61
CA THR A 93 -1.45 0.91 -15.93
C THR A 93 -2.31 1.60 -16.98
N GLN A 94 -3.64 1.56 -16.85
CA GLN A 94 -4.54 2.18 -17.82
C GLN A 94 -4.63 3.72 -17.65
N PRO A 95 -4.36 4.52 -18.71
CA PRO A 95 -4.32 5.98 -18.61
C PRO A 95 -5.69 6.60 -18.34
N ASP A 96 -6.77 6.02 -18.88
CA ASP A 96 -8.13 6.56 -18.81
C ASP A 96 -8.83 6.34 -17.45
N ARG A 97 -8.16 5.67 -16.50
CA ARG A 97 -8.77 5.36 -15.20
C ARG A 97 -8.78 6.57 -14.29
N PRO A 98 -9.90 6.83 -13.58
CA PRO A 98 -10.02 8.00 -12.73
C PRO A 98 -9.03 7.94 -11.56
N ALA A 99 -8.57 9.11 -11.10
CA ALA A 99 -7.65 9.21 -9.98
C ALA A 99 -8.20 8.58 -8.68
N SER A 100 -9.52 8.63 -8.47
CA SER A 100 -10.19 7.97 -7.34
C SER A 100 -9.98 6.45 -7.36
N LEU A 101 -10.14 5.80 -8.51
CA LEU A 101 -9.92 4.37 -8.65
C LEU A 101 -8.44 4.01 -8.43
N LYS A 102 -7.51 4.81 -8.97
CA LYS A 102 -6.07 4.59 -8.75
C LYS A 102 -5.72 4.69 -7.26
N LYS A 103 -6.26 5.70 -6.56
CA LYS A 103 -6.13 5.85 -5.10
C LYS A 103 -6.65 4.62 -4.35
N SER A 104 -7.91 4.22 -4.59
CA SER A 104 -8.53 3.08 -3.89
C SER A 104 -7.85 1.74 -4.24
N THR A 105 -7.30 1.62 -5.45
CA THR A 105 -6.50 0.47 -5.87
C THR A 105 -5.19 0.39 -5.08
N LEU A 106 -4.46 1.51 -4.95
CA LEU A 106 -3.23 1.57 -4.16
C LEU A 106 -3.49 1.32 -2.67
N GLU A 107 -4.59 1.84 -2.14
CA GLU A 107 -5.04 1.57 -0.77
C GLU A 107 -5.35 0.08 -0.57
N THR A 108 -6.04 -0.55 -1.54
CA THR A 108 -6.29 -2.00 -1.53
C THR A 108 -4.98 -2.78 -1.52
N LEU A 109 -4.02 -2.42 -2.38
CA LEU A 109 -2.69 -3.04 -2.39
C LEU A 109 -2.00 -2.85 -1.03
N GLY A 110 -2.08 -1.67 -0.43
CA GLY A 110 -1.53 -1.40 0.90
C GLY A 110 -2.09 -2.31 1.98
N PHE A 111 -3.41 -2.52 2.04
CA PHE A 111 -4.04 -3.45 2.99
C PHE A 111 -3.71 -4.91 2.71
N VAL A 112 -3.68 -5.31 1.43
CA VAL A 112 -3.22 -6.65 1.03
C VAL A 112 -1.78 -6.87 1.51
N CYS A 113 -0.94 -5.84 1.44
CA CYS A 113 0.44 -5.92 1.92
C CYS A 113 0.54 -6.02 3.45
N GLU A 114 -0.44 -5.51 4.18
CA GLU A 114 -0.46 -5.59 5.65
C GLU A 114 -0.95 -6.95 6.16
N GLU A 115 -1.86 -7.59 5.42
CA GLU A 115 -2.57 -8.79 5.87
C GLU A 115 -1.93 -10.12 5.45
N ILE A 116 -1.05 -10.11 4.45
CA ILE A 116 -0.54 -11.34 3.80
C ILE A 116 0.96 -11.47 4.03
N SER A 117 1.43 -12.70 4.28
CA SER A 117 2.86 -12.97 4.34
C SER A 117 3.48 -12.99 2.93
N TYR A 118 4.65 -12.39 2.77
CA TYR A 118 5.39 -12.38 1.50
C TYR A 118 5.68 -13.80 0.97
N GLN A 119 5.74 -14.80 1.85
CA GLN A 119 5.98 -16.20 1.47
C GLN A 119 4.82 -16.80 0.66
N ASP A 120 3.63 -16.22 0.77
CA ASP A 120 2.43 -16.68 0.08
C ASP A 120 2.30 -16.07 -1.33
N LEU A 121 3.01 -14.97 -1.59
CA LEU A 121 3.08 -14.30 -2.88
C LEU A 121 4.23 -14.85 -3.72
N GLY A 122 3.98 -15.10 -5.01
CA GLY A 122 5.06 -15.40 -5.94
C GLY A 122 5.83 -14.13 -6.32
N GLN A 123 6.99 -14.34 -6.95
CA GLN A 123 7.89 -13.25 -7.34
C GLN A 123 7.23 -12.28 -8.33
N ASP A 124 6.44 -12.80 -9.27
CA ASP A 124 5.73 -11.99 -10.26
C ASP A 124 4.66 -11.10 -9.61
N GLU A 125 3.98 -11.60 -8.57
CA GLU A 125 3.03 -10.81 -7.80
C GLU A 125 3.73 -9.71 -7.01
N VAL A 126 4.86 -10.00 -6.34
CA VAL A 126 5.65 -8.98 -5.64
C VAL A 126 6.12 -7.88 -6.59
N ASN A 127 6.65 -8.26 -7.76
CA ASN A 127 7.08 -7.31 -8.79
C ASN A 127 5.91 -6.47 -9.31
N SER A 128 4.72 -7.08 -9.45
CA SER A 128 3.50 -6.39 -9.86
C SER A 128 3.03 -5.36 -8.83
N VAL A 129 3.08 -5.71 -7.53
CA VAL A 129 2.78 -4.77 -6.43
C VAL A 129 3.75 -3.60 -6.47
N LEU A 130 5.06 -3.85 -6.52
CA LEU A 130 6.09 -2.81 -6.57
C LEU A 130 5.93 -1.91 -7.80
N THR A 131 5.62 -2.49 -8.96
CA THR A 131 5.37 -1.73 -10.20
C THR A 131 4.16 -0.80 -10.04
N ALA A 132 3.04 -1.30 -9.51
CA ALA A 132 1.83 -0.51 -9.28
C ALA A 132 2.10 0.67 -8.33
N VAL A 133 2.84 0.41 -7.24
CA VAL A 133 3.21 1.40 -6.23
C VAL A 133 4.13 2.46 -6.82
N VAL A 134 5.19 2.06 -7.52
CA VAL A 134 6.13 2.97 -8.20
C VAL A 134 5.39 3.85 -9.20
N GLN A 135 4.49 3.27 -9.99
CA GLN A 135 3.66 4.01 -10.95
C GLN A 135 2.74 5.02 -10.25
N GLY A 136 2.17 4.65 -9.11
CA GLY A 136 1.38 5.53 -8.25
C GLY A 136 2.16 6.77 -7.80
N MET A 137 3.45 6.62 -7.51
CA MET A 137 4.33 7.70 -7.05
C MET A 137 4.92 8.55 -8.19
N THR A 138 5.26 7.92 -9.33
CA THR A 138 6.08 8.51 -10.42
C THR A 138 5.31 9.31 -11.46
N LEU A 139 4.01 9.05 -11.64
CA LEU A 139 3.26 9.73 -12.69
C LEU A 139 2.97 11.19 -12.32
N ALA A 140 3.48 12.11 -13.15
CA ALA A 140 3.38 13.56 -12.97
C ALA A 140 1.93 14.06 -12.85
N ASP A 141 1.00 13.41 -13.54
CA ASP A 141 -0.43 13.77 -13.56
C ASP A 141 -1.20 13.30 -12.30
N HIS A 142 -0.57 12.57 -11.39
CA HIS A 142 -1.24 12.10 -10.18
C HIS A 142 -1.45 13.23 -9.16
N GLY A 143 -2.64 13.26 -8.57
CA GLY A 143 -2.94 14.14 -7.43
C GLY A 143 -2.18 13.75 -6.16
N PRO A 144 -2.08 14.65 -5.16
CA PRO A 144 -1.39 14.37 -3.90
C PRO A 144 -1.96 13.15 -3.16
N GLU A 145 -3.26 12.90 -3.24
CA GLU A 145 -3.90 11.75 -2.59
C GLU A 145 -3.45 10.39 -3.14
N VAL A 146 -3.27 10.29 -4.46
CA VAL A 146 -2.80 9.07 -5.13
C VAL A 146 -1.35 8.79 -4.73
N ARG A 147 -0.51 9.85 -4.71
CA ARG A 147 0.87 9.74 -4.25
C ARG A 147 0.98 9.33 -2.78
N LEU A 148 0.12 9.87 -1.91
CA LEU A 148 0.08 9.49 -0.50
C LEU A 148 -0.33 8.01 -0.32
N ALA A 149 -1.38 7.57 -1.02
CA ALA A 149 -1.81 6.17 -1.00
C ALA A 149 -0.69 5.23 -1.50
N ALA A 150 -0.01 5.60 -2.60
CA ALA A 150 1.13 4.85 -3.11
C ALA A 150 2.29 4.80 -2.11
N THR A 151 2.61 5.91 -1.44
CA THR A 151 3.69 5.96 -0.45
C THR A 151 3.36 5.09 0.77
N ARG A 152 2.11 5.09 1.25
CA ARG A 152 1.67 4.18 2.32
C ARG A 152 1.71 2.72 1.89
N ALA A 153 1.29 2.41 0.66
CA ALA A 153 1.40 1.07 0.11
C ALA A 153 2.86 0.63 -0.04
N LEU A 154 3.77 1.55 -0.42
CA LEU A 154 5.22 1.29 -0.45
C LEU A 154 5.75 0.95 0.93
N TYR A 155 5.34 1.68 1.97
CA TYR A 155 5.75 1.42 3.34
C TYR A 155 5.43 -0.02 3.75
N ASN A 156 4.19 -0.48 3.52
CA ASN A 156 3.79 -1.86 3.79
C ASN A 156 4.51 -2.87 2.87
N ALA A 157 4.72 -2.51 1.59
CA ALA A 157 5.40 -3.38 0.64
C ALA A 157 6.93 -3.46 0.86
N LEU A 158 7.55 -2.48 1.52
CA LEU A 158 8.99 -2.49 1.83
C LEU A 158 9.30 -3.36 3.04
N ASP A 159 8.34 -3.56 3.95
CA ASP A 159 8.46 -4.58 4.99
C ASP A 159 8.59 -5.97 4.34
N PHE A 160 7.94 -6.22 3.19
CA PHE A 160 8.17 -7.41 2.36
C PHE A 160 9.54 -7.46 1.69
N ALA A 161 10.10 -6.31 1.34
CA ALA A 161 11.40 -6.22 0.68
C ALA A 161 12.55 -6.61 1.61
N GLN A 162 12.47 -6.28 2.92
CA GLN A 162 13.57 -6.57 3.86
C GLN A 162 13.94 -8.04 3.94
N THR A 163 12.97 -8.96 3.87
CA THR A 163 13.26 -10.41 3.91
C THR A 163 13.74 -10.97 2.57
N ASN A 164 13.51 -10.25 1.47
CA ASN A 164 13.89 -10.62 0.11
C ASN A 164 15.29 -10.09 -0.29
N PHE A 165 15.91 -9.19 0.50
CA PHE A 165 17.24 -8.64 0.19
C PHE A 165 18.41 -9.62 0.33
N GLU A 166 18.17 -10.81 0.90
CA GLU A 166 19.10 -11.93 0.85
C GLU A 166 19.30 -12.43 -0.59
N ASN A 167 18.28 -12.30 -1.44
CA ASN A 167 18.36 -12.67 -2.85
C ASN A 167 18.87 -11.48 -3.70
N GLU A 168 20.01 -11.68 -4.35
CA GLU A 168 20.65 -10.66 -5.18
C GLU A 168 19.76 -10.17 -6.35
N MET A 169 18.97 -11.05 -6.96
CA MET A 169 18.08 -10.65 -8.06
C MET A 169 16.95 -9.73 -7.57
N GLU A 170 16.38 -10.04 -6.41
CA GLU A 170 15.30 -9.26 -5.79
C GLU A 170 15.82 -7.91 -5.30
N ARG A 171 16.97 -7.90 -4.62
CA ARG A 171 17.69 -6.67 -4.26
C ARG A 171 17.91 -5.79 -5.49
N ASN A 172 18.42 -6.34 -6.59
CA ASN A 172 18.70 -5.57 -7.80
C ASN A 172 17.42 -5.02 -8.46
N TYR A 173 16.31 -5.76 -8.41
CA TYR A 173 15.02 -5.27 -8.90
C TYR A 173 14.49 -4.13 -8.03
N ILE A 174 14.49 -4.33 -6.70
CA ILE A 174 14.04 -3.32 -5.74
C ILE A 174 14.90 -2.06 -5.85
N MET A 175 16.23 -2.19 -6.00
CA MET A 175 17.13 -1.07 -6.27
C MET A 175 16.77 -0.29 -7.53
N LYS A 176 16.46 -0.98 -8.64
CA LYS A 176 16.03 -0.34 -9.89
C LYS A 176 14.68 0.36 -9.73
N ALA A 177 13.75 -0.24 -9.00
CA ALA A 177 12.44 0.31 -8.72
C ALA A 177 12.50 1.54 -7.81
N LEU A 178 13.37 1.51 -6.78
CA LEU A 178 13.49 2.55 -5.77
C LEU A 178 14.37 3.73 -6.18
N SER A 179 15.37 3.53 -7.05
CA SER A 179 16.26 4.60 -7.52
C SER A 179 15.52 5.85 -8.05
N PRO A 180 14.49 5.74 -8.92
CA PRO A 180 13.71 6.90 -9.34
C PRO A 180 12.74 7.43 -8.26
N LEU A 181 12.44 6.64 -7.23
CA LEU A 181 11.57 7.05 -6.12
C LEU A 181 12.30 7.94 -5.11
N VAL A 182 13.59 7.73 -4.88
CA VAL A 182 14.37 8.47 -3.86
C VAL A 182 14.28 9.99 -4.08
N PRO A 183 14.53 10.54 -5.30
CA PRO A 183 14.37 11.98 -5.54
C PRO A 183 12.95 12.49 -5.23
N MET A 184 11.91 11.75 -5.61
CA MET A 184 10.53 12.18 -5.35
C MET A 184 10.17 12.12 -3.86
N LEU A 185 10.64 11.10 -3.14
CA LEU A 185 10.48 11.02 -1.69
C LEU A 185 11.20 12.20 -1.02
N LEU A 186 12.39 12.58 -1.48
CA LEU A 186 13.09 13.76 -1.00
C LEU A 186 12.31 15.06 -1.29
N GLU A 187 11.65 15.17 -2.44
CA GLU A 187 10.76 16.30 -2.75
C GLU A 187 9.55 16.35 -1.81
N THR A 188 9.01 15.22 -1.35
CA THR A 188 7.91 15.24 -0.36
C THR A 188 8.33 15.85 0.97
N LEU A 189 9.61 15.77 1.35
CA LEU A 189 10.14 16.39 2.56
C LEU A 189 10.15 17.93 2.48
N LEU A 190 10.11 18.49 1.27
CA LEU A 190 10.04 19.93 1.03
C LEU A 190 8.60 20.47 1.12
N LYS A 191 7.57 19.61 1.04
CA LYS A 191 6.16 20.01 1.01
C LYS A 191 5.51 20.01 2.39
N GLN A 192 6.20 20.57 3.39
CA GLN A 192 5.65 20.71 4.73
C GLN A 192 4.55 21.78 4.71
N GLU A 193 3.33 21.45 5.14
CA GLU A 193 2.24 22.43 5.27
C GLU A 193 2.49 23.28 6.52
N GLU A 194 2.50 24.61 6.34
CA GLU A 194 2.89 25.58 7.38
C GLU A 194 1.83 25.81 8.47
N ASP A 195 0.58 25.35 8.27
CA ASP A 195 -0.59 25.79 9.06
C ASP A 195 -1.53 24.67 9.55
N GLN A 196 -1.03 23.48 9.88
CA GLN A 196 -1.85 22.50 10.61
C GLN A 196 -1.41 22.46 12.07
N ASP A 197 -2.31 22.89 12.96
CA ASP A 197 -2.33 22.50 14.37
C ASP A 197 -2.31 20.95 14.41
N GLN A 198 -1.11 20.37 14.51
CA GLN A 198 -0.89 18.94 14.33
C GLN A 198 -1.45 18.18 15.53
N ASP A 199 -2.53 17.44 15.30
CA ASP A 199 -2.76 16.18 16.00
C ASP A 199 -1.61 15.25 15.58
N ASP A 200 -0.77 14.83 16.54
CA ASP A 200 0.44 14.02 16.31
C ASP A 200 0.15 12.68 15.56
N ASP A 201 -1.12 12.26 15.47
CA ASP A 201 -1.58 11.03 14.82
C ASP A 201 -1.84 11.16 13.29
N ILE A 202 -1.77 12.36 12.69
CA ILE A 202 -2.12 12.55 11.27
C ILE A 202 -0.92 12.28 10.35
N TRP A 203 -0.85 11.06 9.79
CA TRP A 203 0.17 10.67 8.80
C TRP A 203 0.09 11.48 7.48
N ASN A 204 0.89 12.54 7.37
CA ASN A 204 0.99 13.43 6.21
C ASN A 204 2.06 12.99 5.18
N LEU A 205 2.12 13.67 4.02
CA LEU A 205 3.00 13.30 2.89
C LEU A 205 4.50 13.37 3.24
N SER A 206 4.92 14.36 4.04
CA SER A 206 6.32 14.49 4.46
C SER A 206 6.72 13.36 5.43
N MET A 207 5.85 12.97 6.36
CA MET A 207 6.09 11.84 7.26
C MET A 207 6.11 10.50 6.53
N ALA A 208 5.19 10.33 5.57
CA ALA A 208 5.17 9.17 4.66
C ALA A 208 6.49 9.06 3.89
N GLY A 209 6.94 10.18 3.31
CA GLY A 209 8.16 10.25 2.53
C GLY A 209 9.42 9.98 3.34
N GLY A 210 9.54 10.59 4.52
CA GLY A 210 10.66 10.38 5.44
C GLY A 210 10.75 8.94 5.91
N THR A 211 9.63 8.37 6.36
CA THR A 211 9.60 6.98 6.83
C THR A 211 9.92 6.01 5.69
N CYS A 212 9.38 6.22 4.49
CA CYS A 212 9.75 5.43 3.32
C CYS A 212 11.24 5.55 2.99
N LEU A 213 11.83 6.75 3.02
CA LEU A 213 13.28 6.91 2.82
C LEU A 213 14.10 6.17 3.86
N GLY A 214 13.68 6.18 5.13
CA GLY A 214 14.31 5.41 6.20
C GLY A 214 14.27 3.90 5.94
N LEU A 215 13.13 3.39 5.47
CA LEU A 215 13.01 1.99 5.06
C LEU A 215 13.88 1.68 3.84
N VAL A 216 13.85 2.52 2.80
CA VAL A 216 14.73 2.36 1.63
C VAL A 216 16.19 2.31 2.10
N ALA A 217 16.62 3.18 3.00
CA ALA A 217 17.98 3.20 3.53
C ALA A 217 18.33 1.91 4.28
N LYS A 218 17.44 1.41 5.15
CA LYS A 218 17.62 0.12 5.84
C LYS A 218 17.70 -1.04 4.85
N THR A 219 16.90 -0.97 3.79
CA THR A 219 16.80 -2.00 2.78
C THR A 219 18.04 -2.01 1.87
N VAL A 220 18.50 -0.86 1.38
CA VAL A 220 19.56 -0.78 0.36
C VAL A 220 20.96 -0.47 0.91
N GLY A 221 21.07 -0.12 2.19
CA GLY A 221 22.32 0.24 2.84
C GLY A 221 23.02 1.43 2.17
N ASP A 222 24.34 1.36 2.03
CA ASP A 222 25.19 2.45 1.51
C ASP A 222 24.84 2.89 0.08
N ALA A 223 24.13 2.05 -0.68
CA ALA A 223 23.74 2.39 -2.04
C ALA A 223 22.73 3.56 -2.10
N ILE A 224 22.11 3.93 -0.97
CA ILE A 224 21.25 5.12 -0.90
C ILE A 224 22.04 6.44 -0.90
N VAL A 225 23.28 6.42 -0.39
CA VAL A 225 24.12 7.62 -0.20
C VAL A 225 24.25 8.45 -1.49
N PRO A 226 24.69 7.88 -2.63
CA PRO A 226 24.82 8.66 -3.87
C PRO A 226 23.49 9.23 -4.39
N LEU A 227 22.35 8.65 -3.98
CA LEU A 227 21.02 9.12 -4.37
C LEU A 227 20.55 10.32 -3.53
N ILE A 228 20.91 10.37 -2.24
CA ILE A 228 20.50 11.45 -1.33
C ILE A 228 21.48 12.63 -1.30
N MET A 229 22.76 12.41 -1.60
CA MET A 229 23.80 13.45 -1.52
C MET A 229 23.50 14.70 -2.36
N PRO A 230 23.01 14.61 -3.62
CA PRO A 230 22.65 15.80 -4.39
C PRO A 230 21.60 16.68 -3.71
N PHE A 231 20.64 16.07 -3.00
CA PHE A 231 19.63 16.79 -2.24
C PHE A 231 20.21 17.43 -0.98
N VAL A 232 21.07 16.70 -0.25
CA VAL A 232 21.72 17.23 0.96
C VAL A 232 22.57 18.45 0.61
N GLU A 233 23.44 18.34 -0.39
CA GLU A 233 24.31 19.43 -0.85
C GLU A 233 23.51 20.66 -1.29
N ALA A 234 22.39 20.45 -1.99
CA ALA A 234 21.53 21.53 -2.47
C ALA A 234 20.73 22.24 -1.36
N ASN A 235 20.53 21.61 -0.19
CA ASN A 235 19.65 22.14 0.86
C ASN A 235 20.37 22.44 2.19
N ILE A 236 21.55 21.90 2.45
CA ILE A 236 22.27 22.08 3.73
C ILE A 236 22.69 23.52 4.00
N THR A 237 22.84 24.33 2.94
CA THR A 237 23.21 25.75 3.03
C THR A 237 22.00 26.70 3.09
N LYS A 238 20.78 26.17 2.92
CA LYS A 238 19.56 26.98 2.95
C LYS A 238 19.20 27.37 4.39
N PRO A 239 18.65 28.57 4.62
CA PRO A 239 18.20 29.01 5.95
C PRO A 239 17.09 28.11 6.53
N ASP A 240 16.26 27.54 5.65
CA ASP A 240 15.22 26.58 6.00
C ASP A 240 15.78 25.14 5.95
N TRP A 241 16.33 24.71 7.08
CA TRP A 241 16.98 23.40 7.27
C TRP A 241 15.99 22.29 7.64
N ARG A 242 14.67 22.56 7.64
CA ARG A 242 13.65 21.62 8.12
C ARG A 242 13.59 20.31 7.33
N ALA A 243 13.75 20.38 6.01
CA ALA A 243 13.78 19.18 5.16
C ALA A 243 15.04 18.33 5.40
N VAL A 244 16.19 18.97 5.61
CA VAL A 244 17.45 18.29 5.95
C VAL A 244 17.36 17.66 7.35
N ARG A 245 16.70 18.32 8.31
CA ARG A 245 16.42 17.77 9.63
C ARG A 245 15.57 16.51 9.57
N GLN A 246 14.48 16.54 8.81
CA GLN A 246 13.60 15.38 8.66
C GLN A 246 14.33 14.22 8.01
N LEU A 247 15.17 14.49 7.02
CA LEU A 247 16.03 13.47 6.41
C LEU A 247 16.98 12.84 7.44
N HIS A 248 17.68 13.65 8.25
CA HIS A 248 18.55 13.13 9.31
C HIS A 248 17.79 12.29 10.35
N LEU A 249 16.61 12.77 10.78
CA LEU A 249 15.76 12.08 11.75
C LEU A 249 15.36 10.68 11.27
N HIS A 250 14.89 10.57 10.03
CA HIS A 250 14.39 9.31 9.49
C HIS A 250 15.49 8.36 9.01
N LEU A 251 16.66 8.88 8.65
CA LEU A 251 17.84 8.06 8.31
C LEU A 251 18.62 7.61 9.56
N GLY A 252 18.31 8.13 10.75
CA GLY A 252 19.02 7.78 11.99
C GLY A 252 20.48 8.25 12.00
N LEU A 253 20.81 9.30 11.24
CA LEU A 253 22.14 9.90 11.18
C LEU A 253 22.30 10.86 12.36
N TYR A 254 22.83 10.35 13.48
CA TYR A 254 23.17 11.13 14.69
C TYR A 254 24.69 11.24 14.87
#